data_AF-A0AA39M3T4-F1
#
_entry.id   AF-A0AA39M3T4-F1
#
_cell.length_a   1.000
_cell.length_b   1.000
_cell.length_c   1.000
_cell.angle_alpha   90.00
_cell.angle_beta   90.00
_cell.angle_gamma   90.00
#
_symmetry.space_group_name_H-M   'P 1'
#
loop_
_entity.id
_entity.type
_entity.pdbx_description
1 polymer ?
#
loop_
_entity_poly.entity_id
_entity_poly.type
_entity_poly.pdbx_seq_one_letter_code
_entity_poly.pdbx_strand_id
1 'polypeptide(L)'
;MDAVPYIFIDRVVELFDSLTLSSSLASRLKKGTWRNVLHLHRRNRRYYELGVRIRDSNIECLLMISAWTAEEIEKEDNSPTLHVETTDLDRKFARIREISNYPSYDTGTPQLTFRQDEVDKVLKFMLPFYVYGNINIYSLSEPFLETQFLECAFGKMYFTVLYLDYSGEADNFLKEHIDNFPNLHSVDLRGSWPDTILPHMKKFIFQKGKSLTAGFTSPMFSGDEIEEIVEFWKENYEYEFSLWYVPRPDDEQRFLNLMIPYKSETHDEEDYEEGAHYLLNVQRKHIVHYSLMDERTILQFLRCCCDTSEECSFNEELPKLHAF
;
A
#
# COMPACT_ATOMS: atom_id res chain seq x y z
N MET A 1 -4.85 -22.82 -21.38
CA MET A 1 -4.45 -21.53 -20.74
C MET A 1 -4.83 -20.36 -21.61
N ASP A 2 -4.49 -20.40 -22.91
CA ASP A 2 -4.80 -19.27 -23.82
C ASP A 2 -6.31 -19.06 -24.06
N ALA A 3 -7.16 -20.00 -23.63
CA ALA A 3 -8.62 -19.89 -23.63
C ALA A 3 -9.22 -19.41 -22.29
N VAL A 4 -8.40 -19.21 -21.25
CA VAL A 4 -8.84 -18.79 -19.90
C VAL A 4 -8.55 -17.29 -19.75
N PRO A 5 -9.47 -16.48 -19.21
CA PRO A 5 -9.21 -15.06 -18.96
C PRO A 5 -7.96 -14.87 -18.10
N TYR A 6 -7.06 -13.98 -18.52
CA TYR A 6 -5.81 -13.73 -17.78
C TYR A 6 -6.06 -13.30 -16.34
N ILE A 7 -7.13 -12.57 -16.06
CA ILE A 7 -7.55 -12.21 -14.69
C ILE A 7 -7.70 -13.45 -13.79
N PHE A 8 -8.27 -14.55 -14.31
CA PHE A 8 -8.39 -15.78 -13.53
C PHE A 8 -7.02 -16.40 -13.29
N ILE A 9 -6.18 -16.46 -14.33
CA ILE A 9 -4.81 -16.99 -14.23
C ILE A 9 -4.02 -16.18 -13.21
N ASP A 10 -4.17 -14.87 -13.22
CA ASP A 10 -3.47 -13.96 -12.34
C ASP A 10 -3.88 -14.15 -10.90
N ARG A 11 -5.19 -14.17 -10.61
CA ARG A 11 -5.70 -14.49 -9.28
C ARG A 11 -5.17 -15.83 -8.79
N VAL A 12 -5.17 -16.87 -9.63
CA VAL A 12 -4.63 -18.18 -9.25
C VAL A 12 -3.13 -18.08 -8.96
N VAL A 13 -2.34 -17.46 -9.84
CA VAL A 13 -0.88 -17.34 -9.66
C VAL A 13 -0.54 -16.52 -8.40
N GLU A 14 -1.20 -15.39 -8.19
CA GLU A 14 -1.00 -14.50 -7.04
C GLU A 14 -1.44 -15.12 -5.73
N LEU A 15 -2.57 -15.85 -5.73
CA LEU A 15 -3.00 -16.68 -4.60
C LEU A 15 -1.99 -17.77 -4.24
N PHE A 16 -0.94 -17.98 -5.02
CA PHE A 16 0.16 -18.86 -4.64
C PHE A 16 1.47 -18.12 -4.38
N ASP A 17 1.58 -16.83 -4.70
CA ASP A 17 2.84 -16.08 -4.67
C ASP A 17 3.18 -15.54 -3.28
N SER A 18 2.21 -14.97 -2.56
CA SER A 18 2.54 -14.14 -1.39
C SER A 18 2.60 -14.88 -0.04
N LEU A 19 1.63 -15.71 0.35
CA LEU A 19 1.55 -16.15 1.77
C LEU A 19 0.98 -17.56 1.99
N THR A 20 0.44 -18.18 0.94
CA THR A 20 -0.42 -19.38 1.02
C THR A 20 0.34 -20.69 0.81
N LEU A 21 1.65 -20.62 0.55
CA LEU A 21 2.48 -21.79 0.31
C LEU A 21 2.91 -22.54 1.59
N SER A 22 2.62 -22.00 2.78
CA SER A 22 2.84 -22.68 4.07
C SER A 22 1.85 -23.84 4.33
N SER A 23 0.83 -24.00 3.48
CA SER A 23 -0.25 -24.97 3.70
C SER A 23 -0.13 -26.27 2.87
N SER A 24 -0.85 -27.29 3.29
CA SER A 24 -1.01 -28.57 2.58
C SER A 24 -1.45 -28.42 1.11
N LEU A 25 -2.10 -27.31 0.75
CA LEU A 25 -2.52 -26.97 -0.61
C LEU A 25 -1.32 -26.77 -1.55
N ALA A 26 -0.27 -26.13 -1.06
CA ALA A 26 0.99 -25.92 -1.77
C ALA A 26 1.62 -27.23 -2.22
N SER A 27 1.67 -28.19 -1.30
CA SER A 27 2.26 -29.51 -1.56
C SER A 27 1.49 -30.31 -2.61
N ARG A 28 0.15 -30.15 -2.66
CA ARG A 28 -0.72 -30.78 -3.66
C ARG A 28 -0.52 -30.15 -5.04
N LEU A 29 -0.38 -28.83 -5.11
CA LEU A 29 -0.19 -28.11 -6.37
C LEU A 29 1.22 -28.26 -6.94
N LYS A 30 2.24 -28.42 -6.08
CA LYS A 30 3.62 -28.77 -6.46
C LYS A 30 3.73 -30.14 -7.17
N LYS A 31 2.72 -31.01 -7.11
CA LYS A 31 2.76 -32.36 -7.71
C LYS A 31 1.90 -32.53 -8.97
N GLY A 32 1.26 -31.46 -9.46
CA GLY A 32 0.35 -31.52 -10.61
C GLY A 32 0.72 -30.61 -11.78
N THR A 33 -0.11 -30.63 -12.83
CA THR A 33 0.02 -29.79 -14.04
C THR A 33 0.12 -28.30 -13.73
N TRP A 34 -0.49 -27.86 -12.62
CA TRP A 34 -0.42 -26.48 -12.13
C TRP A 34 0.99 -26.04 -11.76
N ARG A 35 1.88 -26.95 -11.33
CA ARG A 35 3.28 -26.60 -11.04
C ARG A 35 3.95 -25.96 -12.25
N ASN A 36 3.80 -26.56 -13.42
CA ASN A 36 4.43 -26.05 -14.64
C ASN A 36 3.82 -24.71 -15.05
N VAL A 37 2.51 -24.53 -14.86
CA VAL A 37 1.82 -23.27 -15.13
C VAL A 37 2.31 -22.17 -14.18
N LEU A 38 2.34 -22.44 -12.88
CA LEU A 38 2.81 -21.48 -11.87
C LEU A 38 4.28 -21.13 -12.09
N HIS A 39 5.15 -22.12 -12.35
CA HIS A 39 6.55 -21.85 -12.69
C HIS A 39 6.71 -21.06 -13.97
N LEU A 40 5.94 -21.37 -15.02
CA LEU A 40 5.99 -20.62 -16.28
C LEU A 40 5.57 -19.16 -16.05
N HIS A 41 4.44 -18.92 -15.37
CA HIS A 41 3.98 -17.56 -15.10
C HIS A 41 4.95 -16.82 -14.19
N ARG A 42 5.41 -17.40 -13.08
CA ARG A 42 6.39 -16.75 -12.19
C ARG A 42 7.67 -16.36 -12.90
N ARG A 43 8.23 -17.27 -13.70
CA ARG A 43 9.51 -17.04 -14.37
C ARG A 43 9.43 -15.98 -15.47
N ASN A 44 8.28 -15.86 -16.12
CA ASN A 44 8.14 -14.97 -17.28
C ASN A 44 7.36 -13.69 -16.97
N ARG A 45 6.60 -13.64 -15.87
CA ARG A 45 5.82 -12.48 -15.47
C ARG A 45 6.75 -11.31 -15.19
N ARG A 46 6.40 -10.16 -15.77
CA ARG A 46 7.10 -8.90 -15.57
C ARG A 46 6.09 -7.90 -15.03
N TYR A 47 6.46 -7.25 -13.95
CA TYR A 47 5.69 -6.18 -13.36
C TYR A 47 6.22 -4.85 -13.85
N TYR A 48 5.31 -3.94 -14.14
CA TYR A 48 5.59 -2.62 -14.66
C TYR A 48 4.93 -1.59 -13.75
N GLU A 49 5.62 -0.46 -13.62
CA GLU A 49 5.07 0.78 -13.14
C GLU A 49 4.60 1.58 -14.35
N LEU A 50 3.34 2.01 -14.31
CA LEU A 50 2.79 2.89 -15.31
C LEU A 50 2.95 4.34 -14.84
N GLY A 51 3.95 5.01 -15.40
CA GLY A 51 4.05 6.46 -15.34
C GLY A 51 3.08 7.08 -16.34
N VAL A 52 2.20 7.96 -15.90
CA VAL A 52 1.38 8.78 -16.80
C VAL A 52 1.98 10.18 -16.81
N ARG A 53 2.38 10.68 -17.98
CA ARG A 53 2.87 12.06 -18.13
C ARG A 53 2.17 12.80 -19.26
N ILE A 54 2.26 14.12 -19.23
CA ILE A 54 1.77 14.99 -20.31
C ILE A 54 2.95 15.51 -21.12
N ARG A 55 2.84 15.45 -22.44
CA ARG A 55 3.77 16.10 -23.36
C ARG A 55 3.02 16.71 -24.52
N ASP A 56 3.23 18.01 -24.76
CA ASP A 56 2.64 18.73 -25.90
C ASP A 56 1.11 18.53 -26.02
N SER A 57 0.40 18.59 -24.88
CA SER A 57 -1.05 18.33 -24.78
C SER A 57 -1.52 16.91 -25.11
N ASN A 58 -0.60 15.93 -25.18
CA ASN A 58 -0.92 14.51 -25.30
C ASN A 58 -0.56 13.76 -24.02
N ILE A 59 -1.34 12.73 -23.70
CA ILE A 59 -0.96 11.77 -22.66
C ILE A 59 0.06 10.79 -23.24
N GLU A 60 1.19 10.67 -22.56
CA GLU A 60 2.15 9.60 -22.78
C GLU A 60 2.08 8.63 -21.60
N CYS A 61 1.76 7.38 -21.90
CA CYS A 61 1.92 6.27 -20.96
C CYS A 61 3.34 5.75 -21.07
N LEU A 62 4.09 5.86 -19.98
CA LEU A 62 5.41 5.28 -19.83
C LEU A 62 5.29 4.00 -19.02
N LEU A 63 5.69 2.88 -19.59
CA LEU A 63 5.87 1.66 -18.82
C LEU A 63 7.32 1.53 -18.45
N MET A 64 7.58 1.59 -17.15
CA MET A 64 8.87 1.34 -16.57
C MET A 64 8.84 -0.07 -16.00
N ILE A 65 9.91 -0.85 -16.18
CA ILE A 65 10.02 -2.11 -15.47
C ILE A 65 10.12 -1.76 -14.00
N SER A 66 9.16 -2.20 -13.19
CA SER A 66 9.24 -2.02 -11.76
C SER A 66 10.37 -2.95 -11.30
N ALA A 67 11.58 -2.43 -11.15
CA ALA A 67 12.70 -3.24 -10.69
C ALA A 67 12.40 -3.68 -9.25
N TRP A 68 12.40 -4.99 -8.97
CA TRP A 68 12.25 -5.49 -7.60
C TRP A 68 13.12 -6.72 -7.36
N THR A 69 14.41 -6.46 -7.17
CA THR A 69 15.18 -6.80 -5.97
C THR A 69 16.37 -5.84 -5.92
N ALA A 70 16.93 -5.55 -4.73
CA ALA A 70 18.20 -4.82 -4.63
C ALA A 70 19.30 -5.48 -5.50
N GLU A 71 19.27 -6.82 -5.62
CA GLU A 71 20.16 -7.59 -6.51
C GLU A 71 19.98 -7.32 -8.01
N GLU A 72 18.78 -6.96 -8.47
CA GLU A 72 18.53 -6.62 -9.88
C GLU A 72 18.93 -5.18 -10.18
N ILE A 73 18.72 -4.27 -9.22
CA ILE A 73 19.17 -2.88 -9.29
C ILE A 73 20.71 -2.80 -9.33
N GLU A 74 21.41 -3.64 -8.54
CA GLU A 74 22.88 -3.69 -8.55
C GLU A 74 23.48 -4.30 -9.84
N LYS A 75 22.71 -5.08 -10.59
CA LYS A 75 23.18 -5.75 -11.82
C LYS A 75 23.00 -4.91 -13.08
N GLU A 76 22.10 -3.92 -13.07
CA GLU A 76 21.90 -3.00 -14.19
C GLU A 76 22.53 -1.64 -13.88
N ASP A 77 23.78 -1.47 -14.31
CA ASP A 77 24.63 -0.27 -14.15
C ASP A 77 24.13 0.98 -14.91
N ASN A 78 22.84 1.04 -15.27
CA ASN A 78 22.21 2.17 -15.95
C ASN A 78 20.74 2.28 -15.55
N SER A 79 20.35 3.46 -15.08
CA SER A 79 18.96 3.88 -14.82
C SER A 79 18.00 3.38 -15.92
N PRO A 80 17.04 2.50 -15.61
CA PRO A 80 16.26 1.80 -16.62
C PRO A 80 14.99 2.60 -16.94
N THR A 81 15.12 3.77 -17.56
CA THR A 81 13.97 4.34 -18.28
C THR A 81 13.84 3.62 -19.63
N LEU A 82 13.51 2.33 -19.59
CA LEU A 82 13.19 1.58 -20.81
C LEU A 82 11.80 2.02 -21.26
N HIS A 83 11.75 2.87 -22.28
CA HIS A 83 10.51 3.15 -23.01
C HIS A 83 10.09 1.87 -23.75
N VAL A 84 9.29 1.02 -23.12
CA VAL A 84 8.74 -0.15 -23.78
C VAL A 84 7.56 0.30 -24.64
N GLU A 85 7.70 0.18 -25.97
CA GLU A 85 6.55 0.35 -26.85
C GLU A 85 5.49 -0.72 -26.52
N THR A 86 4.26 -0.27 -26.38
CA THR A 86 3.13 -1.10 -25.92
C THR A 86 2.88 -2.37 -26.76
N THR A 87 3.33 -2.38 -28.02
CA THR A 87 3.24 -3.51 -28.94
C THR A 87 4.14 -4.68 -28.56
N ASP A 88 5.18 -4.43 -27.76
CA ASP A 88 6.19 -5.43 -27.42
C ASP A 88 5.88 -6.19 -26.13
N LEU A 89 4.81 -5.79 -25.42
CA LEU A 89 4.40 -6.43 -24.19
C LEU A 89 3.68 -7.75 -24.48
N ASP A 90 4.27 -8.85 -24.01
CA ASP A 90 3.57 -10.12 -23.96
C ASP A 90 2.43 -10.03 -22.92
N ARG A 91 1.21 -9.80 -23.39
CA ARG A 91 -0.02 -9.74 -22.56
C ARG A 91 -0.20 -10.96 -21.67
N LYS A 92 0.41 -12.10 -22.00
CA LYS A 92 0.38 -13.30 -21.17
C LYS A 92 1.11 -13.11 -19.84
N PHE A 93 2.15 -12.27 -19.83
CA PHE A 93 3.09 -12.14 -18.72
C PHE A 93 3.29 -10.72 -18.20
N ALA A 94 3.08 -9.68 -19.01
CA ALA A 94 3.23 -8.29 -18.59
C ALA A 94 2.07 -7.86 -17.69
N ARG A 95 2.36 -7.26 -16.53
CA ARG A 95 1.37 -6.77 -15.55
C ARG A 95 1.71 -5.40 -15.03
N ILE A 96 0.69 -4.57 -14.79
CA ILE A 96 0.86 -3.28 -14.12
C ILE A 96 0.66 -3.50 -12.63
N ARG A 97 1.67 -3.18 -11.83
CA ARG A 97 1.64 -3.27 -10.35
C ARG A 97 1.44 -1.90 -9.70
N GLU A 98 1.76 -0.84 -10.43
CA GLU A 98 1.79 0.50 -9.87
C GLU A 98 1.42 1.51 -10.92
N ILE A 99 0.72 2.55 -10.51
CA ILE A 99 0.42 3.72 -11.29
C ILE A 99 0.92 4.90 -10.48
N SER A 100 1.85 5.63 -11.07
CA SER A 100 2.43 6.81 -10.46
C SER A 100 2.34 7.97 -11.45
N ASN A 101 2.26 9.18 -10.93
CA ASN A 101 2.66 10.33 -11.73
C ASN A 101 4.16 10.41 -11.70
N TYR A 102 4.78 10.34 -12.88
CA TYR A 102 6.19 10.63 -12.97
C TYR A 102 6.31 12.14 -13.12
N PRO A 103 6.83 12.86 -12.11
CA PRO A 103 7.01 14.29 -12.25
C PRO A 103 7.87 14.53 -13.48
N SER A 104 7.34 15.28 -14.43
CA SER A 104 8.19 15.89 -15.44
C SER A 104 9.17 16.77 -14.65
N TYR A 105 10.44 16.38 -14.59
CA TYR A 105 11.49 17.23 -14.02
C TYR A 105 11.59 18.60 -14.71
N ASP A 106 10.84 18.81 -15.79
CA ASP A 106 10.66 20.08 -16.44
C ASP A 106 9.64 20.94 -15.66
N THR A 107 10.15 21.68 -14.67
CA THR A 107 9.42 22.55 -13.72
C THR A 107 8.69 23.74 -14.35
N GLY A 108 8.56 23.79 -15.68
CA GLY A 108 8.00 24.90 -16.44
C GLY A 108 6.82 24.56 -17.34
N THR A 109 6.35 23.32 -17.39
CA THR A 109 5.22 22.98 -18.26
C THR A 109 3.89 23.51 -17.70
N PRO A 110 3.08 24.24 -18.51
CA PRO A 110 1.79 24.74 -18.07
C PRO A 110 0.85 23.60 -17.67
N GLN A 111 -0.04 23.87 -16.71
CA GLN A 111 -1.13 22.97 -16.31
C GLN A 111 -1.98 22.63 -17.55
N LEU A 112 -1.83 21.42 -18.05
CA LEU A 112 -2.57 20.92 -19.20
C LEU A 112 -3.78 20.13 -18.71
N THR A 113 -4.95 20.46 -19.24
CA THR A 113 -6.18 19.71 -18.98
C THR A 113 -6.31 18.54 -19.97
N PHE A 114 -6.59 17.38 -19.41
CA PHE A 114 -6.91 16.15 -20.12
C PHE A 114 -8.28 16.22 -20.76
N ARG A 115 -8.39 15.63 -21.96
CA ARG A 115 -9.67 15.30 -22.53
C ARG A 115 -10.09 13.90 -22.06
N GLN A 116 -11.37 13.74 -21.78
CA GLN A 116 -11.98 12.47 -21.37
C GLN A 116 -11.59 11.30 -22.30
N ASP A 117 -11.53 11.52 -23.62
CA ASP A 117 -11.19 10.48 -24.60
C ASP A 117 -9.74 9.99 -24.48
N GLU A 118 -8.86 10.80 -23.92
CA GLU A 118 -7.46 10.44 -23.70
C GLU A 118 -7.33 9.58 -22.44
N VAL A 119 -8.02 9.93 -21.35
CA VAL A 119 -8.09 9.08 -20.15
C VAL A 119 -8.72 7.72 -20.46
N ASP A 120 -9.78 7.70 -21.28
CA ASP A 120 -10.39 6.45 -21.74
C ASP A 120 -9.39 5.57 -22.53
N LYS A 121 -8.48 6.18 -23.32
CA LYS A 121 -7.41 5.44 -24.01
C LYS A 121 -6.43 4.82 -23.01
N VAL A 122 -6.03 5.57 -21.98
CA VAL A 122 -5.14 5.09 -20.91
C VAL A 122 -5.78 3.90 -20.20
N LEU A 123 -7.02 4.02 -19.74
CA LEU A 123 -7.70 2.93 -19.06
C LEU A 123 -7.89 1.71 -19.97
N LYS A 124 -8.32 1.93 -21.21
CA LYS A 124 -8.46 0.84 -22.19
C LYS A 124 -7.13 0.15 -22.45
N PHE A 125 -6.04 0.89 -22.42
CA PHE A 125 -4.68 0.36 -22.52
C PHE A 125 -4.30 -0.45 -21.28
N MET A 126 -4.66 0.00 -20.08
CA MET A 126 -4.30 -0.65 -18.82
C MET A 126 -5.08 -1.93 -18.53
N LEU A 127 -6.38 -1.96 -18.85
CA LEU A 127 -7.29 -3.06 -18.49
C LEU A 127 -6.77 -4.47 -18.86
N PRO A 128 -6.12 -4.70 -20.01
CA PRO A 128 -5.52 -6.00 -20.34
C PRO A 128 -4.34 -6.42 -19.46
N PHE A 129 -3.64 -5.47 -18.83
CA PHE A 129 -2.46 -5.69 -17.98
C PHE A 129 -2.76 -5.53 -16.49
N TYR A 130 -3.99 -5.08 -16.18
CA TYR A 130 -4.51 -4.92 -14.84
C TYR A 130 -4.58 -6.27 -14.13
N VAL A 131 -3.83 -6.41 -13.04
CA VAL A 131 -4.04 -7.52 -12.12
C VAL A 131 -4.96 -7.08 -11.00
N TYR A 132 -5.99 -7.90 -10.76
CA TYR A 132 -6.92 -7.64 -9.69
C TYR A 132 -6.21 -7.72 -8.33
N GLY A 133 -6.06 -6.56 -7.70
CA GLY A 133 -5.67 -6.47 -6.29
C GLY A 133 -4.18 -6.52 -6.02
N ASN A 134 -3.36 -5.90 -6.87
CA ASN A 134 -1.98 -5.52 -6.55
C ASN A 134 -1.59 -4.24 -7.29
N ILE A 135 -2.51 -3.27 -7.38
CA ILE A 135 -2.17 -1.97 -7.94
C ILE A 135 -2.12 -0.93 -6.85
N ASN A 136 -1.00 -0.24 -6.82
CA ASN A 136 -0.78 0.94 -6.02
C ASN A 136 -1.06 2.17 -6.88
N ILE A 137 -1.83 3.14 -6.36
CA ILE A 137 -1.90 4.48 -6.94
C ILE A 137 -1.05 5.39 -6.07
N TYR A 138 0.02 5.94 -6.63
CA TYR A 138 0.77 7.03 -6.02
C TYR A 138 0.22 8.36 -6.53
N SER A 139 0.04 9.34 -5.62
CA SER A 139 -0.74 10.53 -5.90
C SER A 139 -0.30 11.21 -7.20
N LEU A 140 -1.28 11.62 -8.00
CA LEU A 140 -0.96 12.28 -9.25
C LEU A 140 -0.74 13.73 -8.89
N SER A 141 0.52 14.16 -8.78
CA SER A 141 0.93 15.50 -8.31
C SER A 141 0.22 16.69 -8.98
N GLU A 142 -0.53 16.46 -10.06
CA GLU A 142 -1.48 17.37 -10.66
C GLU A 142 -2.91 17.00 -10.21
N PRO A 143 -3.58 17.77 -9.33
CA PRO A 143 -4.90 17.44 -8.80
C PRO A 143 -5.96 17.13 -9.87
N PHE A 144 -5.85 17.80 -11.02
CA PHE A 144 -6.75 17.60 -12.15
C PHE A 144 -6.62 16.20 -12.78
N LEU A 145 -5.38 15.70 -12.86
CA LEU A 145 -5.08 14.36 -13.35
C LEU A 145 -5.69 13.30 -12.44
N GLU A 146 -5.51 13.50 -11.13
CA GLU A 146 -6.07 12.63 -10.11
C GLU A 146 -7.59 12.56 -10.26
N THR A 147 -8.29 13.71 -10.27
CA THR A 147 -9.74 13.74 -10.44
C THR A 147 -10.22 12.96 -11.67
N GLN A 148 -9.71 13.27 -12.87
CA GLN A 148 -10.20 12.58 -14.07
C GLN A 148 -9.86 11.09 -14.08
N PHE A 149 -8.65 10.72 -13.65
CA PHE A 149 -8.26 9.32 -13.58
C PHE A 149 -9.15 8.56 -12.60
N LEU A 150 -9.37 9.10 -11.40
CA LEU A 150 -10.21 8.51 -10.36
C LEU A 150 -11.66 8.36 -10.84
N GLU A 151 -12.25 9.38 -11.45
CA GLU A 151 -13.60 9.32 -12.04
C GLU A 151 -13.71 8.19 -13.07
N CYS A 152 -12.69 8.02 -13.91
CA CYS A 152 -12.71 7.04 -14.96
C CYS A 152 -12.46 5.61 -14.43
N ALA A 153 -11.64 5.48 -13.38
CA ALA A 153 -11.31 4.22 -12.70
C ALA A 153 -12.41 3.75 -11.74
N PHE A 154 -13.25 4.67 -11.25
CA PHE A 154 -14.37 4.41 -10.33
C PHE A 154 -15.25 3.25 -10.80
N GLY A 155 -15.50 2.28 -9.92
CA GLY A 155 -16.24 1.04 -10.21
C GLY A 155 -15.64 0.09 -11.25
N LYS A 156 -14.48 0.39 -11.84
CA LYS A 156 -13.82 -0.44 -12.87
C LYS A 156 -12.53 -1.07 -12.38
N MET A 157 -11.80 -0.38 -11.51
CA MET A 157 -10.50 -0.79 -10.99
C MET A 157 -10.52 -0.70 -9.48
N TYR A 158 -9.88 -1.67 -8.84
CA TYR A 158 -9.69 -1.69 -7.40
C TYR A 158 -8.21 -1.77 -7.04
N PHE A 159 -7.82 -0.98 -6.06
CA PHE A 159 -6.43 -0.79 -5.66
C PHE A 159 -6.22 -1.33 -4.24
N THR A 160 -5.06 -1.97 -4.03
CA THR A 160 -4.68 -2.49 -2.72
C THR A 160 -4.01 -1.46 -1.85
N VAL A 161 -3.40 -0.47 -2.50
CA VAL A 161 -2.75 0.66 -1.85
C VAL A 161 -3.21 1.94 -2.55
N LEU A 162 -3.64 2.90 -1.74
CA LEU A 162 -4.11 4.20 -2.18
C LEU A 162 -3.23 5.28 -1.56
N TYR A 163 -2.55 6.08 -2.37
CA TYR A 163 -1.96 7.34 -1.95
C TYR A 163 -2.71 8.46 -2.68
N LEU A 164 -3.54 9.22 -1.96
CA LEU A 164 -4.47 10.17 -2.56
C LEU A 164 -4.21 11.58 -2.03
N ASP A 165 -4.18 12.56 -2.93
CA ASP A 165 -4.26 13.97 -2.57
C ASP A 165 -5.74 14.39 -2.53
N TYR A 166 -6.10 15.27 -1.59
CA TYR A 166 -7.49 15.74 -1.52
C TYR A 166 -7.88 16.59 -2.75
N SER A 167 -8.77 16.05 -3.59
CA SER A 167 -9.37 16.76 -4.74
C SER A 167 -10.89 16.93 -4.66
N GLY A 168 -11.55 16.40 -3.62
CA GLY A 168 -13.01 16.31 -3.56
C GLY A 168 -13.54 15.03 -4.23
N GLU A 169 -13.18 14.73 -5.48
CA GLU A 169 -13.57 13.47 -6.12
C GLU A 169 -12.90 12.24 -5.48
N ALA A 170 -11.70 12.43 -4.93
CA ALA A 170 -10.98 11.41 -4.17
C ALA A 170 -11.78 10.88 -2.96
N ASP A 171 -12.73 11.67 -2.42
CA ASP A 171 -13.62 11.26 -1.33
C ASP A 171 -14.51 10.07 -1.72
N ASN A 172 -15.28 10.23 -2.81
CA ASN A 172 -16.18 9.17 -3.27
C ASN A 172 -15.40 7.91 -3.65
N PHE A 173 -14.25 8.09 -4.31
CA PHE A 173 -13.39 6.99 -4.71
C PHE A 173 -12.85 6.20 -3.50
N LEU A 174 -12.35 6.90 -2.47
CA LEU A 174 -11.88 6.29 -1.23
C LEU A 174 -12.99 5.53 -0.51
N LYS A 175 -14.17 6.15 -0.38
CA LYS A 175 -15.36 5.51 0.23
C LYS A 175 -15.74 4.22 -0.49
N GLU A 176 -15.79 4.26 -1.81
CA GLU A 176 -16.11 3.07 -2.62
C GLU A 176 -15.08 1.94 -2.37
N HIS A 177 -13.80 2.28 -2.30
CA HIS A 177 -12.73 1.30 -2.05
C HIS A 177 -12.82 0.67 -0.67
N ILE A 178 -13.00 1.49 0.38
CA ILE A 178 -13.15 0.99 1.76
C ILE A 178 -14.39 0.09 1.88
N ASP A 179 -15.48 0.44 1.19
CA ASP A 179 -16.76 -0.27 1.32
C ASP A 179 -16.85 -1.55 0.48
N ASN A 180 -16.23 -1.55 -0.71
CA ASN A 180 -16.41 -2.62 -1.69
C ASN A 180 -15.16 -3.46 -1.94
N PHE A 181 -13.97 -3.01 -1.55
CA PHE A 181 -12.73 -3.71 -1.84
C PHE A 181 -12.06 -4.26 -0.59
N PRO A 182 -12.34 -5.53 -0.23
CA PRO A 182 -11.80 -6.09 1.00
C PRO A 182 -10.28 -6.16 1.00
N ASN A 183 -9.60 -6.18 -0.15
CA ASN A 183 -8.15 -6.33 -0.24
C ASN A 183 -7.38 -5.01 -0.13
N LEU A 184 -8.06 -3.88 0.03
CA LEU A 184 -7.42 -2.63 0.42
C LEU A 184 -6.70 -2.86 1.75
N HIS A 185 -5.39 -2.62 1.79
CA HIS A 185 -4.59 -2.79 3.01
C HIS A 185 -3.72 -1.58 3.32
N SER A 186 -3.60 -0.62 2.41
CA SER A 186 -2.92 0.63 2.72
C SER A 186 -3.62 1.84 2.10
N VAL A 187 -3.75 2.90 2.90
CA VAL A 187 -4.33 4.19 2.51
C VAL A 187 -3.45 5.29 3.09
N ASP A 188 -2.92 6.18 2.27
CA ASP A 188 -2.19 7.38 2.66
C ASP A 188 -2.89 8.60 2.05
N LEU A 189 -3.38 9.48 2.91
CA LEU A 189 -4.17 10.65 2.55
C LEU A 189 -3.36 11.93 2.77
N ARG A 190 -3.18 12.68 1.69
CA ARG A 190 -2.41 13.91 1.66
C ARG A 190 -3.29 15.15 1.48
N GLY A 191 -2.89 16.25 2.09
CA GLY A 191 -3.64 17.50 2.09
C GLY A 191 -4.74 17.57 3.15
N SER A 192 -5.63 18.56 3.03
CA SER A 192 -6.65 18.88 4.03
C SER A 192 -7.97 18.15 3.76
N TRP A 193 -8.02 16.88 4.13
CA TRP A 193 -9.23 16.06 4.01
C TRP A 193 -10.32 16.48 4.99
N PRO A 194 -11.61 16.45 4.62
CA PRO A 194 -12.70 16.84 5.49
C PRO A 194 -12.99 15.78 6.56
N ASP A 195 -13.46 16.22 7.74
CA ASP A 195 -13.84 15.35 8.87
C ASP A 195 -14.89 14.27 8.49
N THR A 196 -15.64 14.49 7.41
CA THR A 196 -16.59 13.51 6.87
C THR A 196 -15.95 12.18 6.44
N ILE A 197 -14.62 12.15 6.24
CA ILE A 197 -13.85 10.93 5.92
C ILE A 197 -13.54 10.09 7.15
N LEU A 198 -13.46 10.70 8.32
CA LEU A 198 -13.03 10.04 9.55
C LEU A 198 -13.81 8.76 9.88
N PRO A 199 -15.16 8.70 9.76
CA PRO A 199 -15.89 7.45 9.96
C PRO A 199 -15.49 6.32 9.00
N HIS A 200 -15.16 6.65 7.75
CA HIS A 200 -14.71 5.67 6.76
C HIS A 200 -13.29 5.18 7.07
N MET A 201 -12.40 6.08 7.51
CA MET A 201 -11.06 5.67 7.92
C MET A 201 -11.07 4.82 9.19
N LYS A 202 -11.91 5.14 10.17
CA LYS A 202 -12.14 4.24 11.32
C LYS A 202 -12.67 2.89 10.86
N LYS A 203 -13.65 2.87 9.96
CA LYS A 203 -14.17 1.62 9.37
C LYS A 203 -13.04 0.81 8.72
N PHE A 204 -12.15 1.46 7.98
CA PHE A 204 -10.96 0.82 7.38
C PHE A 204 -10.02 0.27 8.44
N ILE A 205 -9.57 1.08 9.41
CA ILE A 205 -8.65 0.69 10.50
C ILE A 205 -9.22 -0.47 11.33
N PHE A 206 -10.54 -0.49 11.54
CA PHE A 206 -11.22 -1.52 12.34
C PHE A 206 -11.60 -2.79 11.54
N GLN A 207 -11.15 -2.92 10.28
CA GLN A 207 -11.39 -4.14 9.49
C GLN A 207 -10.63 -5.33 10.06
N LYS A 208 -11.31 -6.47 10.19
CA LYS A 208 -10.76 -7.67 10.82
C LYS A 208 -9.88 -8.49 9.89
N GLY A 209 -8.82 -9.08 10.46
CA GLY A 209 -8.03 -10.14 9.84
C GLY A 209 -7.06 -9.69 8.75
N LYS A 210 -6.63 -8.43 8.77
CA LYS A 210 -5.66 -7.86 7.83
C LYS A 210 -4.67 -6.98 8.58
N SER A 211 -3.42 -6.99 8.11
CA SER A 211 -2.46 -5.95 8.45
C SER A 211 -2.78 -4.72 7.61
N LEU A 212 -2.98 -3.58 8.26
CA LEU A 212 -3.45 -2.34 7.62
C LEU A 212 -2.47 -1.20 7.84
N THR A 213 -2.32 -0.33 6.84
CA THR A 213 -1.53 0.90 6.97
C THR A 213 -2.38 2.10 6.61
N ALA A 214 -2.51 3.06 7.52
CA ALA A 214 -3.21 4.32 7.30
C ALA A 214 -2.25 5.50 7.51
N GLY A 215 -2.18 6.44 6.57
CA GLY A 215 -1.31 7.61 6.62
C GLY A 215 -2.07 8.91 6.39
N PHE A 216 -1.67 9.98 7.09
CA PHE A 216 -2.33 11.29 7.01
C PHE A 216 -1.30 12.41 7.16
N THR A 217 -1.26 13.35 6.21
CA THR A 217 -0.38 14.53 6.30
C THR A 217 -1.03 15.73 6.97
N SER A 218 -2.28 15.59 7.43
CA SER A 218 -3.01 16.61 8.16
C SER A 218 -3.51 16.04 9.49
N PRO A 219 -3.73 16.86 10.53
CA PRO A 219 -4.26 16.41 11.82
C PRO A 219 -5.73 15.99 11.71
N MET A 220 -5.96 14.75 11.25
CA MET A 220 -7.28 14.18 11.03
C MET A 220 -7.89 13.60 12.31
N PHE A 221 -7.07 12.99 13.17
CA PHE A 221 -7.50 12.44 14.46
C PHE A 221 -7.26 13.48 15.55
N SER A 222 -8.22 13.62 16.47
CA SER A 222 -7.97 14.20 17.78
C SER A 222 -7.54 13.11 18.76
N GLY A 223 -7.04 13.53 19.92
CA GLY A 223 -6.73 12.63 21.01
C GLY A 223 -7.85 11.63 21.32
N ASP A 224 -9.12 12.06 21.36
CA ASP A 224 -10.29 11.17 21.63
C ASP A 224 -10.35 10.00 20.64
N GLU A 225 -10.14 10.26 19.35
CA GLU A 225 -10.18 9.21 18.33
C GLU A 225 -8.94 8.30 18.38
N ILE A 226 -7.78 8.83 18.74
CA ILE A 226 -6.60 8.00 18.97
C ILE A 226 -6.81 7.08 20.18
N GLU A 227 -7.43 7.57 21.27
CA GLU A 227 -7.77 6.69 22.41
C GLU A 227 -8.74 5.60 21.98
N GLU A 228 -9.77 5.94 21.20
CA GLU A 228 -10.72 4.96 20.67
C GLU A 228 -10.02 3.87 19.83
N ILE A 229 -9.09 4.26 18.97
CA ILE A 229 -8.30 3.32 18.15
C ILE A 229 -7.44 2.41 19.04
N VAL A 230 -6.79 2.98 20.04
CA VAL A 230 -5.97 2.25 21.01
C VAL A 230 -6.82 1.28 21.83
N GLU A 231 -7.98 1.70 22.34
CA GLU A 231 -8.91 0.84 23.09
C GLU A 231 -9.49 -0.27 22.21
N PHE A 232 -9.86 0.04 20.96
CA PHE A 232 -10.29 -0.98 20.00
C PHE A 232 -9.23 -2.06 19.83
N TRP A 233 -7.96 -1.67 19.65
CA TRP A 233 -6.86 -2.62 19.56
C TRP A 233 -6.67 -3.45 20.85
N LYS A 234 -6.80 -2.83 22.03
CA LYS A 234 -6.75 -3.55 23.31
C LYS A 234 -7.87 -4.58 23.43
N GLU A 235 -9.03 -4.35 22.86
CA GLU A 235 -10.10 -5.34 22.83
C GLU A 235 -9.83 -6.44 21.78
N ASN A 236 -8.96 -6.16 20.81
CA ASN A 236 -8.76 -6.93 19.59
C ASN A 236 -7.26 -7.11 19.28
N TYR A 237 -6.52 -7.76 20.17
CA TYR A 237 -5.07 -7.93 20.03
C TYR A 237 -4.62 -8.65 18.75
N GLU A 238 -5.50 -9.36 18.05
CA GLU A 238 -5.16 -10.09 16.82
C GLU A 238 -4.86 -9.19 15.60
N TYR A 239 -4.90 -7.88 15.76
CA TYR A 239 -4.91 -6.92 14.67
C TYR A 239 -3.58 -6.20 14.64
N GLU A 240 -2.98 -6.22 13.47
CA GLU A 240 -1.77 -5.48 13.16
C GLU A 240 -2.19 -4.27 12.33
N PHE A 241 -1.77 -3.08 12.73
CA PHE A 241 -1.90 -1.93 11.85
C PHE A 241 -0.85 -0.86 12.16
N SER A 242 -0.54 -0.07 11.14
CA SER A 242 0.33 1.09 11.21
C SER A 242 -0.49 2.34 10.92
N LEU A 243 -0.42 3.33 11.79
CA LEU A 243 -1.06 4.63 11.64
C LEU A 243 0.02 5.72 11.63
N TRP A 244 0.06 6.51 10.57
CA TRP A 244 0.94 7.67 10.42
C TRP A 244 0.07 8.90 10.41
N TYR A 245 0.25 9.83 11.34
CA TYR A 245 -0.59 11.01 11.40
C TYR A 245 0.18 12.21 11.96
N VAL A 246 -0.31 13.42 11.67
CA VAL A 246 0.20 14.64 12.28
C VAL A 246 -0.56 14.84 13.61
N PRO A 247 0.10 14.74 14.77
CA PRO A 247 -0.57 14.93 16.06
C PRO A 247 -0.96 16.41 16.24
N ARG A 248 -2.01 16.67 17.02
CA ARG A 248 -2.27 18.02 17.53
C ARG A 248 -1.32 18.32 18.69
N PRO A 249 -1.01 19.59 18.98
CA PRO A 249 -0.06 19.94 20.05
C PRO A 249 -0.39 19.38 21.44
N ASP A 250 -1.65 19.07 21.70
CA ASP A 250 -2.15 18.50 22.95
C ASP A 250 -2.26 16.95 22.94
N ASP A 251 -2.13 16.31 21.79
CA ASP A 251 -2.30 14.86 21.64
C ASP A 251 -1.12 14.07 22.20
N GLU A 252 0.11 14.61 22.13
CA GLU A 252 1.32 13.88 22.52
C GLU A 252 1.29 13.47 23.99
N GLN A 253 1.13 14.44 24.90
CA GLN A 253 1.12 14.15 26.33
C GLN A 253 -0.06 13.25 26.71
N ARG A 254 -1.19 13.42 26.01
CA ARG A 254 -2.38 12.59 26.19
C ARG A 254 -2.11 11.15 25.78
N PHE A 255 -1.48 10.95 24.63
CA PHE A 255 -1.09 9.63 24.16
C PHE A 255 -0.10 8.96 25.12
N LEU A 256 0.95 9.68 25.55
CA LEU A 256 1.88 9.17 26.55
C LEU A 256 1.15 8.70 27.81
N ASN A 257 0.15 9.46 28.27
CA ASN A 257 -0.66 9.08 29.43
C ASN A 257 -1.52 7.82 29.22
N LEU A 258 -2.07 7.62 28.02
CA LEU A 258 -2.80 6.38 27.67
C LEU A 258 -1.92 5.15 27.70
N MET A 259 -0.62 5.35 27.49
CA MET A 259 0.37 4.30 27.40
C MET A 259 1.08 3.99 28.73
N ILE A 260 1.00 4.88 29.74
CA ILE A 260 1.55 4.66 31.10
C ILE A 260 1.21 3.28 31.71
N PRO A 261 0.00 2.71 31.56
CA PRO A 261 -0.31 1.40 32.14
C PRO A 261 0.49 0.23 31.55
N TYR A 262 1.12 0.41 30.40
CA TYR A 262 2.00 -0.58 29.77
C TYR A 262 3.41 -0.42 30.35
N LYS A 263 4.12 -1.53 30.53
CA LYS A 263 5.54 -1.46 30.89
C LYS A 263 6.29 -0.78 29.75
N SER A 264 6.58 0.51 29.92
CA SER A 264 7.52 1.24 29.09
C SER A 264 8.92 0.78 29.48
N GLU A 265 9.45 -0.20 28.76
CA GLU A 265 10.90 -0.33 28.67
C GLU A 265 11.33 0.70 27.63
N THR A 266 11.71 1.89 28.11
CA THR A 266 12.35 2.89 27.26
C THR A 266 13.74 2.37 26.95
N HIS A 267 13.90 1.84 25.74
CA HIS A 267 15.22 1.48 25.23
C HIS A 267 15.88 2.73 24.67
N ASP A 268 16.68 3.41 25.50
CA ASP A 268 17.63 4.43 25.06
C ASP A 268 18.82 3.71 24.38
N GLU A 269 18.59 3.03 23.26
CA GLU A 269 19.68 2.50 22.43
C GLU A 269 20.04 3.51 21.34
N GLU A 270 21.33 3.83 21.21
CA GLU A 270 21.93 4.74 20.21
C GLU A 270 21.61 4.36 18.74
N ASP A 271 21.00 3.19 18.51
CA ASP A 271 20.69 2.65 17.18
C ASP A 271 19.24 2.89 16.73
N TYR A 272 18.33 3.34 17.61
CA TYR A 272 16.96 3.67 17.24
C TYR A 272 16.78 5.16 17.02
N GLU A 273 15.84 5.52 16.14
CA GLU A 273 15.47 6.90 15.87
C GLU A 273 15.19 7.62 17.20
N GLU A 274 15.88 8.72 17.47
CA GLU A 274 15.66 9.55 18.66
C GLU A 274 14.16 9.87 18.75
N GLY A 275 13.50 9.46 19.86
CA GLY A 275 12.07 9.68 20.07
C GLY A 275 11.15 8.48 19.83
N ALA A 276 11.69 7.30 19.51
CA ALA A 276 10.91 6.06 19.48
C ALA A 276 10.64 5.50 20.89
N HIS A 277 9.38 5.19 21.17
CA HIS A 277 8.89 4.57 22.39
C HIS A 277 8.26 3.21 22.07
N TYR A 278 8.63 2.19 22.83
CA TYR A 278 8.11 0.83 22.67
C TYR A 278 7.37 0.38 23.92
N LEU A 279 6.24 -0.27 23.71
CA LEU A 279 5.39 -0.76 24.78
C LEU A 279 5.15 -2.23 24.56
N LEU A 280 5.77 -3.02 25.44
CA LEU A 280 5.83 -4.46 25.31
C LEU A 280 4.72 -5.12 26.13
N ASN A 281 3.86 -5.89 25.47
CA ASN A 281 2.98 -6.84 26.13
C ASN A 281 3.54 -8.25 25.97
N VAL A 282 4.48 -8.63 26.85
CA VAL A 282 5.16 -9.94 26.84
C VAL A 282 4.17 -11.11 26.89
N GLN A 283 3.14 -11.01 27.73
CA GLN A 283 2.17 -12.10 27.90
C GLN A 283 1.42 -12.42 26.62
N ARG A 284 1.14 -11.40 25.82
CA ARG A 284 0.42 -11.56 24.56
C ARG A 284 1.35 -11.58 23.34
N LYS A 285 2.65 -11.33 23.51
CA LYS A 285 3.65 -11.12 22.45
C LYS A 285 3.27 -10.02 21.45
N HIS A 286 2.81 -8.88 21.97
CA HIS A 286 2.51 -7.70 21.16
C HIS A 286 3.44 -6.55 21.52
N ILE A 287 3.71 -5.70 20.53
CA ILE A 287 4.38 -4.42 20.70
C ILE A 287 3.47 -3.31 20.17
N VAL A 288 3.40 -2.23 20.93
CA VAL A 288 3.00 -0.93 20.37
C VAL A 288 4.28 -0.12 20.22
N HIS A 289 4.61 0.22 18.99
CA HIS A 289 5.68 1.13 18.64
C HIS A 289 5.05 2.50 18.39
N TYR A 290 5.54 3.50 19.11
CA TYR A 290 5.15 4.89 18.97
C TYR A 290 6.41 5.70 18.69
N SER A 291 6.50 6.36 17.55
CA SER A 291 7.64 7.22 17.22
C SER A 291 7.17 8.62 16.87
N LEU A 292 7.89 9.62 17.38
CA LEU A 292 7.76 11.01 16.99
C LEU A 292 8.85 11.33 15.98
N MET A 293 8.48 11.49 14.71
CA MET A 293 9.39 11.86 13.63
C MET A 293 9.06 13.26 13.14
N ASP A 294 9.85 14.27 13.55
CA ASP A 294 9.74 15.69 13.20
C ASP A 294 8.33 16.31 13.33
N GLU A 295 7.45 16.01 12.39
CA GLU A 295 6.08 16.53 12.25
C GLU A 295 5.01 15.43 12.21
N ARG A 296 5.41 14.16 12.34
CA ARG A 296 4.54 13.00 12.22
C ARG A 296 4.72 12.07 13.40
N THR A 297 3.62 11.47 13.81
CA THR A 297 3.57 10.37 14.74
C THR A 297 3.33 9.09 13.97
N ILE A 298 4.16 8.09 14.28
CA ILE A 298 3.94 6.70 13.88
C ILE A 298 3.36 5.97 15.08
N LEU A 299 2.26 5.27 14.86
CA LEU A 299 1.66 4.36 15.81
C LEU A 299 1.51 3.00 15.14
N GLN A 300 2.34 2.06 15.53
CA GLN A 300 2.42 0.71 14.99
C GLN A 300 2.03 -0.31 16.04
N PHE A 301 1.06 -1.14 15.70
CA PHE A 301 0.63 -2.28 16.50
C PHE A 301 1.11 -3.55 15.84
N LEU A 302 2.10 -4.20 16.45
CA LEU A 302 2.75 -5.37 15.91
C LEU A 302 2.51 -6.58 16.81
N ARG A 303 2.39 -7.75 16.20
CA ARG A 303 2.27 -9.02 16.90
C ARG A 303 3.40 -9.94 16.46
N CYS A 304 4.03 -10.60 17.42
CA CYS A 304 4.90 -11.71 17.11
C CYS A 304 4.07 -12.92 16.69
N CYS A 305 4.31 -13.42 15.48
CA CYS A 305 3.67 -14.61 14.94
C CYS A 305 4.66 -15.78 14.78
N CYS A 306 5.82 -15.77 15.43
CA CYS A 306 6.80 -16.87 15.36
C CYS A 306 6.28 -18.24 15.86
N ASP A 307 5.15 -18.27 16.55
CA ASP A 307 4.47 -19.51 16.93
C ASP A 307 3.62 -20.10 15.80
N THR A 308 3.27 -19.29 14.80
CA THR A 308 2.32 -19.61 13.73
C THR A 308 2.91 -19.45 12.33
N SER A 309 4.01 -18.73 12.17
CA SER A 309 4.69 -18.42 10.92
C SER A 309 6.21 -18.48 11.07
N GLU A 310 6.91 -18.94 10.03
CA GLU A 310 8.37 -18.84 9.92
C GLU A 310 8.82 -17.40 9.62
N GLU A 311 7.96 -16.64 8.93
CA GLU A 311 8.14 -15.22 8.61
C GLU A 311 7.36 -14.40 9.65
N CYS A 312 8.06 -13.60 10.43
CA CYS A 312 7.49 -12.77 11.48
C CYS A 312 7.89 -11.33 11.21
N SER A 313 6.93 -10.52 10.72
CA SER A 313 7.11 -9.09 10.44
C SER A 313 7.73 -8.37 11.63
N PHE A 314 7.29 -8.72 12.84
CA PHE A 314 7.84 -8.16 14.06
C PHE A 314 9.34 -8.49 14.28
N ASN A 315 9.79 -9.70 13.93
CA ASN A 315 11.22 -10.05 13.98
C ASN A 315 12.02 -9.39 12.85
N GLU A 316 11.40 -9.11 11.71
CA GLU A 316 12.04 -8.43 10.59
C GLU A 316 12.22 -6.92 10.88
N GLU A 317 11.18 -6.27 11.39
CA GLU A 317 11.19 -4.84 11.69
C GLU A 317 11.93 -4.51 12.98
N LEU A 318 11.75 -5.31 14.04
CA LEU A 318 12.27 -5.04 15.38
C LEU A 318 12.97 -6.27 15.99
N PRO A 319 14.03 -6.82 15.34
CA PRO A 319 14.68 -8.06 15.75
C PRO A 319 15.23 -8.02 17.19
N LYS A 320 15.69 -6.86 17.68
CA LYS A 320 16.22 -6.75 19.04
C LYS A 320 15.13 -6.84 20.11
N LEU A 321 13.93 -6.33 19.82
CA LEU A 321 12.77 -6.39 20.72
C LEU A 321 12.01 -7.71 20.61
N HIS A 322 12.43 -8.58 19.68
CA HIS A 322 11.80 -9.88 19.46
C HIS A 322 12.13 -10.94 20.52
N ALA A 323 13.11 -10.69 21.38
CA ALA A 323 13.49 -11.58 22.47
C ALA A 323 12.49 -11.50 23.67
N PHE A 324 11.32 -12.12 23.51
CA PHE A 324 10.32 -12.29 24.59
C PHE A 324 10.68 -13.35 25.63
#